data_AF-A0A1Y2WYF9-F1
#
_entry.id   AF-A0A1Y2WYF9-F1
#
_cell.length_a   1.000
_cell.length_b   1.000
_cell.length_c   1.000
_cell.angle_alpha   90.00
_cell.angle_beta   90.00
_cell.angle_gamma   90.00
#
_symmetry.space_group_name_H-M   'P 1'
#
loop_
_entity.id
_entity.type
_entity.pdbx_description
1 polymer ?
#
loop_
_entity_poly.entity_id
_entity_poly.type
_entity_poly.pdbx_seq_one_letter_code
_entity_poly.pdbx_strand_id
1 'polypeptide(L)'
;MTRQVRPEIEIHFDITQLSGYDLSDDDKKYLKEVEEKQAKFHLKLENSKKLSPYEKKALECTTIDEFMNFWDEYCQYARSKFSSKHEVGWRRWTKKSQNFANRVRIFMEDMKIALDACKEFGKPWSGLPIGTLAVLFVVGSNRYLMEEQISSALEGIRDRLPGFEMLRQCYTGNDTTLESGLRRNILLAHLSFIELTMEVTNHYLHRGYRRLITAAFHSTKFKELSDKANRRVVAVRIRCEELVNLNISQIKKSNNDLLERLDVLLQGDAHNYISRIQELMKIPAWSLEFFEAEELGSYRRSLQYEAYYEQGVYEQMTYKDINNLGLEDVLTRWSLNGHSSMLILTGVNNSNIMSIKRHCWLSPLAMEIYDKERETELPHAFFLFRRPNRKDFNTAIPMIVAQLLRRKGKNSLEPHKIALTSHAEAFAHLNPDDAEDDKSIDILSQLLCTTIKIFDKKETITLIIDRLDACEDTQKNEFLRVMAMTVNEASCTVKVLVVTQWMNDWRPNERELKGILGADTSLHLETKEQGLLAY
;
A
#
# COMPACT_ATOMS: atom_id res chain seq x y z
N MET A 1 43.89 -48.51 -54.58
CA MET A 1 43.88 -47.94 -53.22
C MET A 1 43.56 -46.45 -53.31
N THR A 2 42.28 -46.10 -53.28
CA THR A 2 41.80 -44.71 -53.33
C THR A 2 41.51 -44.28 -51.90
N ARG A 3 42.29 -43.34 -51.36
CA ARG A 3 42.01 -42.68 -50.07
C ARG A 3 40.72 -41.89 -50.23
N GLN A 4 39.65 -42.37 -49.61
CA GLN A 4 38.40 -41.64 -49.48
C GLN A 4 38.67 -40.43 -48.58
N VAL A 5 38.70 -39.24 -49.16
CA VAL A 5 38.80 -37.96 -48.44
C VAL A 5 37.52 -37.82 -47.62
N ARG A 6 37.65 -37.72 -46.30
CA ARG A 6 36.50 -37.50 -45.40
C ARG A 6 35.92 -36.11 -45.68
N PRO A 7 34.58 -35.94 -45.69
CA PRO A 7 33.97 -34.63 -45.81
C PRO A 7 34.36 -33.79 -44.59
N GLU A 8 34.90 -32.60 -44.83
CA GLU A 8 34.98 -31.56 -43.81
C GLU A 8 33.54 -31.17 -43.46
N ILE A 9 33.17 -31.35 -42.19
CA ILE A 9 31.90 -30.84 -41.67
C ILE A 9 32.08 -29.33 -41.55
N GLU A 10 31.72 -28.58 -42.60
CA GLU A 10 31.58 -27.13 -42.52
C GLU A 10 30.37 -26.80 -41.65
N ILE A 11 30.64 -26.53 -40.37
CA ILE A 11 29.66 -25.95 -39.46
C ILE A 11 29.58 -24.46 -39.81
N HIS A 12 28.67 -24.10 -40.71
CA HIS A 12 28.41 -22.70 -41.03
C HIS A 12 27.75 -22.01 -39.83
N PHE A 13 28.50 -21.08 -39.23
CA PHE A 13 28.07 -20.28 -38.09
C PHE A 13 27.43 -18.97 -38.57
N ASP A 14 26.19 -18.72 -38.14
CA ASP A 14 25.49 -17.48 -38.44
C ASP A 14 25.50 -16.55 -37.21
N ILE A 15 26.52 -15.70 -37.13
CA ILE A 15 26.70 -14.68 -36.08
C ILE A 15 25.51 -13.72 -36.03
N THR A 16 24.74 -13.57 -37.11
CA THR A 16 23.65 -12.60 -37.18
C THR A 16 22.50 -12.95 -36.22
N GLN A 17 22.35 -14.22 -35.83
CA GLN A 17 21.37 -14.68 -34.84
C GLN A 17 21.68 -14.23 -33.40
N LEU A 18 22.90 -13.73 -33.14
CA LEU A 18 23.33 -13.25 -31.82
C LEU A 18 23.22 -11.73 -31.65
N SER A 19 22.68 -11.01 -32.65
CA SER A 19 22.62 -9.53 -32.67
C SER A 19 21.75 -8.90 -31.56
N GLY A 20 20.83 -9.66 -30.96
CA GLY A 20 19.99 -9.21 -29.83
C GLY A 20 20.63 -9.36 -28.45
N TYR A 21 21.86 -9.87 -28.37
CA TYR A 21 22.55 -10.09 -27.10
C TYR A 21 23.76 -9.17 -27.03
N ASP A 22 23.87 -8.37 -25.98
CA ASP A 22 24.95 -7.39 -25.78
C ASP A 22 26.29 -8.08 -25.43
N LEU A 23 26.79 -8.87 -26.39
CA LEU A 23 28.00 -9.68 -26.33
C LEU A 23 29.20 -8.84 -26.74
N SER A 24 30.18 -8.78 -25.85
CA SER A 24 31.47 -8.17 -26.16
C SER A 24 32.24 -9.00 -27.20
N ASP A 25 33.21 -8.40 -27.88
CA ASP A 25 34.04 -9.12 -28.84
C ASP A 25 34.84 -10.27 -28.19
N ASP A 26 35.21 -10.11 -26.91
CA ASP A 26 35.81 -11.17 -26.11
C ASP A 26 34.84 -12.33 -25.86
N ASP A 27 33.56 -12.06 -25.62
CA ASP A 27 32.56 -13.12 -25.44
C ASP A 27 32.31 -13.87 -26.75
N LYS A 28 32.20 -13.15 -27.87
CA LYS A 28 32.04 -13.75 -29.21
C LYS A 28 33.23 -14.65 -29.55
N LYS A 29 34.44 -14.19 -29.23
CA LYS A 29 35.66 -14.99 -29.39
C LYS A 29 35.63 -16.24 -28.50
N TYR A 30 35.26 -16.08 -27.22
CA TYR A 30 35.17 -17.20 -26.29
C TYR A 30 34.10 -18.24 -26.71
N LEU A 31 32.94 -17.78 -27.17
CA LEU A 31 31.88 -18.62 -27.75
C LEU A 31 32.45 -19.51 -28.86
N LYS A 32 33.08 -18.90 -29.88
CA LYS A 32 33.67 -19.62 -31.01
C LYS A 32 34.74 -20.63 -30.57
N GLU A 33 35.58 -20.26 -29.61
CA GLU A 33 36.60 -21.16 -29.07
C GLU A 33 36.00 -22.40 -28.39
N VAL A 34 34.91 -22.23 -27.63
CA VAL A 34 34.24 -23.35 -26.94
C VAL A 34 33.52 -24.26 -27.94
N GLU A 35 32.88 -23.71 -28.98
CA GLU A 35 32.27 -24.50 -30.06
C GLU A 35 33.29 -25.36 -30.80
N GLU A 36 34.39 -24.75 -31.23
CA GLU A 36 35.44 -25.48 -31.93
C GLU A 36 36.01 -26.61 -31.06
N LYS A 37 36.19 -26.34 -29.76
CA LYS A 37 36.60 -27.37 -28.79
C LYS A 37 35.55 -28.48 -28.69
N GLN A 38 34.26 -28.13 -28.66
CA GLN A 38 33.16 -29.08 -28.55
C GLN A 38 33.03 -29.95 -29.80
N ALA A 39 33.07 -29.37 -31.00
CA ALA A 39 33.05 -30.12 -32.25
C ALA A 39 34.25 -31.07 -32.35
N LYS A 40 35.46 -30.60 -32.04
CA LYS A 40 36.68 -31.43 -32.00
C LYS A 40 36.56 -32.55 -30.96
N PHE A 41 35.96 -32.27 -29.81
CA PHE A 41 35.73 -33.25 -28.75
C PHE A 41 34.75 -34.35 -29.19
N HIS A 42 33.59 -34.00 -29.75
CA HIS A 42 32.61 -34.95 -30.28
C HIS A 42 33.20 -35.81 -31.39
N LEU A 43 33.88 -35.20 -32.36
CA LEU A 43 34.53 -35.93 -33.46
C LEU A 43 35.62 -36.89 -32.95
N LYS A 44 36.36 -36.50 -31.92
CA LYS A 44 37.33 -37.38 -31.23
C LYS A 44 36.64 -38.57 -30.56
N LEU A 45 35.48 -38.35 -29.94
CA LEU A 45 34.72 -39.40 -29.27
C LEU A 45 34.11 -40.39 -30.28
N GLU A 46 33.45 -39.90 -31.33
CA GLU A 46 32.88 -40.74 -32.39
C GLU A 46 33.92 -41.67 -33.04
N ASN A 47 35.10 -41.13 -33.33
CA ASN A 47 36.22 -41.87 -33.93
C ASN A 47 36.95 -42.79 -32.93
N SER A 48 36.66 -42.69 -31.64
CA SER A 48 37.32 -43.49 -30.62
C SER A 48 36.79 -44.92 -30.62
N LYS A 49 37.68 -45.87 -30.95
CA LYS A 49 37.42 -47.32 -30.77
C LYS A 49 37.31 -47.73 -29.29
N LYS A 50 37.61 -46.83 -28.35
CA LYS A 50 37.69 -47.11 -26.91
C LYS A 50 36.36 -46.92 -26.19
N LEU A 51 35.36 -46.29 -26.82
CA LEU A 51 34.06 -46.05 -26.21
C LEU A 51 33.18 -47.29 -26.25
N SER A 52 32.48 -47.52 -25.14
CA SER A 52 31.40 -48.50 -25.03
C SER A 52 30.19 -48.08 -25.89
N PRO A 53 29.29 -49.03 -26.23
CA PRO A 53 28.08 -48.71 -26.99
C PRO A 53 27.21 -47.63 -26.34
N TYR A 54 27.08 -47.64 -25.00
CA TYR A 54 26.32 -46.63 -24.26
C TYR A 54 27.00 -45.26 -24.23
N GLU A 55 28.34 -45.21 -24.21
CA GLU A 55 29.07 -43.92 -24.34
C GLU A 55 28.90 -43.31 -25.74
N LYS A 56 28.76 -44.13 -26.78
CA LYS A 56 28.44 -43.65 -28.13
C LYS A 56 26.99 -43.19 -28.24
N LYS A 57 26.05 -43.98 -27.70
CA LYS A 57 24.62 -43.62 -27.66
C LYS A 57 24.38 -42.33 -26.87
N ALA A 58 25.16 -42.06 -25.83
CA ALA A 58 25.09 -40.82 -25.07
C ALA A 58 25.39 -39.56 -25.93
N LEU A 59 26.23 -39.68 -26.96
CA LEU A 59 26.53 -38.56 -27.87
C LEU A 59 25.34 -38.16 -28.74
N GLU A 60 24.42 -39.10 -28.97
CA GLU A 60 23.24 -38.90 -29.81
C GLU A 60 22.14 -38.10 -29.08
N CYS A 61 22.28 -37.88 -27.77
CA CYS A 61 21.32 -37.09 -26.99
C CYS A 61 21.42 -35.60 -27.37
N THR A 62 20.36 -35.09 -28.00
CA THR A 62 20.25 -33.68 -28.42
C THR A 62 19.19 -32.90 -27.64
N THR A 63 18.30 -33.60 -26.92
CA THR A 63 17.28 -32.97 -26.07
C THR A 63 17.32 -33.53 -24.65
N ILE A 64 16.74 -32.78 -23.71
CA ILE A 64 16.66 -33.22 -22.30
C ILE A 64 15.79 -34.47 -22.19
N ASP A 65 14.68 -34.53 -22.92
CA ASP A 65 13.79 -35.69 -22.89
C ASP A 65 14.50 -36.93 -23.47
N GLU A 66 15.27 -36.78 -24.54
CA GLU A 66 16.16 -37.83 -25.06
C GLU A 66 17.20 -38.27 -24.02
N PHE A 67 17.82 -37.32 -23.32
CA PHE A 67 18.76 -37.61 -22.25
C PHE A 67 18.10 -38.38 -21.10
N MET A 68 16.91 -37.98 -20.65
CA MET A 68 16.22 -38.61 -19.52
C MET A 68 15.83 -40.05 -19.87
N ASN A 69 15.28 -40.27 -21.08
CA ASN A 69 14.97 -41.60 -21.58
C ASN A 69 16.24 -42.47 -21.70
N PHE A 70 17.32 -41.91 -22.27
CA PHE A 70 18.61 -42.58 -22.36
C PHE A 70 19.18 -42.94 -20.97
N TRP A 71 19.09 -42.00 -20.02
CA TRP A 71 19.65 -42.16 -18.68
C TRP A 71 18.90 -43.22 -17.88
N ASP A 72 17.57 -43.29 -18.00
CA ASP A 72 16.76 -44.34 -17.40
C ASP A 72 17.11 -45.73 -17.98
N GLU A 73 17.25 -45.82 -19.30
CA GLU A 73 17.69 -47.06 -19.97
C GLU A 73 19.09 -47.48 -19.49
N TYR A 74 20.03 -46.53 -19.43
CA TYR A 74 21.38 -46.79 -18.94
C TYR A 74 21.38 -47.23 -17.47
N CYS A 75 20.57 -46.61 -16.62
CA CYS A 75 20.42 -46.99 -15.22
C CYS A 75 19.86 -48.42 -15.07
N GLN A 76 18.89 -48.81 -15.88
CA GLN A 76 18.36 -50.18 -15.92
C GLN A 76 19.43 -51.18 -16.38
N TYR A 77 20.17 -50.85 -17.43
CA TYR A 77 21.30 -51.65 -17.90
C TYR A 77 22.38 -51.81 -16.83
N ALA A 78 22.79 -50.71 -16.19
CA ALA A 78 23.79 -50.72 -15.12
C ALA A 78 23.34 -51.57 -13.93
N ARG A 79 22.05 -51.49 -13.55
CA ARG A 79 21.43 -52.37 -12.54
C ARG A 79 21.48 -53.84 -12.95
N SER A 80 21.05 -54.18 -14.16
CA SER A 80 21.02 -55.56 -14.68
C SER A 80 22.43 -56.16 -14.80
N LYS A 81 23.39 -55.40 -15.33
CA LYS A 81 24.80 -55.78 -15.44
C LYS A 81 25.45 -55.97 -14.07
N PHE A 82 25.05 -55.18 -13.07
CA PHE A 82 25.51 -55.36 -11.70
C PHE A 82 24.92 -56.62 -11.07
N SER A 83 23.60 -56.80 -11.16
CA SER A 83 22.90 -57.98 -10.61
C SER A 83 23.42 -59.30 -11.19
N SER A 84 23.70 -59.34 -12.50
CA SER A 84 24.23 -60.53 -13.19
C SER A 84 25.69 -60.86 -12.86
N LYS A 85 26.47 -59.91 -12.31
CA LYS A 85 27.88 -60.12 -11.95
C LYS A 85 28.10 -60.48 -10.48
N HIS A 86 27.11 -60.29 -9.61
CA HIS A 86 27.31 -60.37 -8.16
C HIS A 86 26.08 -60.95 -7.43
N GLU A 87 25.96 -62.28 -7.39
CA GLU A 87 24.98 -63.00 -6.55
C GLU A 87 25.33 -62.96 -5.05
N VAL A 88 26.58 -62.64 -4.66
CA VAL A 88 26.99 -62.67 -3.24
C VAL A 88 27.87 -61.47 -2.89
N GLY A 89 27.26 -60.40 -2.36
CA GLY A 89 27.91 -59.34 -1.59
C GLY A 89 28.09 -57.97 -2.26
N TRP A 90 27.19 -57.01 -1.93
CA TRP A 90 27.45 -55.68 -1.33
C TRP A 90 26.32 -54.67 -1.66
N ARG A 91 25.28 -54.61 -0.80
CA ARG A 91 24.18 -53.61 -0.84
C ARG A 91 24.63 -52.13 -0.89
N ARG A 92 25.85 -51.82 -0.45
CA ARG A 92 26.40 -50.45 -0.41
C ARG A 92 26.69 -49.88 -1.81
N TRP A 93 27.05 -50.72 -2.78
CA TRP A 93 27.40 -50.24 -4.12
C TRP A 93 26.15 -49.81 -4.89
N THR A 94 25.09 -50.63 -4.85
CA THR A 94 23.80 -50.33 -5.48
C THR A 94 23.20 -49.02 -4.97
N LYS A 95 23.29 -48.76 -3.65
CA LYS A 95 22.77 -47.52 -3.05
C LYS A 95 23.54 -46.28 -3.53
N LYS A 96 24.86 -46.34 -3.69
CA LYS A 96 25.67 -45.20 -4.15
C LYS A 96 25.43 -44.86 -5.61
N SER A 97 25.40 -45.87 -6.49
CA SER A 97 25.09 -45.66 -7.91
C SER A 97 23.65 -45.16 -8.12
N GLN A 98 22.68 -45.65 -7.33
CA GLN A 98 21.31 -45.10 -7.32
C GLN A 98 21.27 -43.64 -6.85
N ASN A 99 22.03 -43.29 -5.82
CA ASN A 99 22.12 -41.90 -5.35
C ASN A 99 22.77 -40.99 -6.40
N PHE A 100 23.80 -41.46 -7.11
CA PHE A 100 24.42 -40.72 -8.21
C PHE A 100 23.43 -40.51 -9.37
N ALA A 101 22.73 -41.57 -9.78
CA ALA A 101 21.70 -41.51 -10.81
C ALA A 101 20.59 -40.51 -10.47
N ASN A 102 20.12 -40.50 -9.22
CA ASN A 102 19.10 -39.55 -8.78
C ASN A 102 19.65 -38.10 -8.75
N ARG A 103 20.91 -37.90 -8.35
CA ARG A 103 21.54 -36.57 -8.39
C ARG A 103 21.70 -36.03 -9.80
N VAL A 104 22.11 -36.87 -10.74
CA VAL A 104 22.21 -36.51 -12.17
C VAL A 104 20.83 -36.15 -12.73
N ARG A 105 19.79 -36.92 -12.38
CA ARG A 105 18.41 -36.64 -12.79
C ARG A 105 17.94 -35.27 -12.29
N ILE A 106 18.05 -35.01 -10.99
CA ILE A 106 17.67 -33.72 -10.38
C ILE A 106 18.48 -32.59 -11.01
N PHE A 107 19.79 -32.78 -11.19
CA PHE A 107 20.64 -31.77 -11.81
C PHE A 107 20.21 -31.42 -13.24
N MET A 108 19.85 -32.42 -14.05
CA MET A 108 19.41 -32.19 -15.43
C MET A 108 18.01 -31.59 -15.51
N GLU A 109 17.12 -31.92 -14.57
CA GLU A 109 15.84 -31.24 -14.39
C GLU A 109 16.04 -29.77 -14.02
N ASP A 110 16.94 -29.46 -13.08
CA ASP A 110 17.25 -28.08 -12.69
C ASP A 110 17.88 -27.31 -13.87
N MET A 111 18.83 -27.93 -14.59
CA MET A 111 19.48 -27.35 -15.76
C MET A 111 18.56 -27.16 -16.96
N LYS A 112 17.36 -27.73 -16.95
CA LYS A 112 16.40 -27.61 -18.05
C LYS A 112 16.12 -26.16 -18.40
N ILE A 113 15.95 -25.31 -17.40
CA ILE A 113 15.62 -23.91 -17.63
C ILE A 113 16.83 -23.13 -18.19
N ALA A 114 18.06 -23.43 -17.74
CA ALA A 114 19.27 -22.87 -18.37
C ALA A 114 19.40 -23.30 -19.83
N LEU A 115 19.15 -24.59 -20.10
CA LEU A 115 19.22 -25.18 -21.44
C LEU A 115 18.10 -24.65 -22.34
N ASP A 116 16.89 -24.44 -21.82
CA ASP A 116 15.77 -23.86 -22.55
C ASP A 116 16.02 -22.39 -22.86
N ALA A 117 16.55 -21.62 -21.90
CA ALA A 117 17.07 -20.27 -22.18
C ALA A 117 18.20 -20.31 -23.22
N CYS A 118 18.99 -21.38 -23.26
CA CYS A 118 20.03 -21.55 -24.27
C CYS A 118 19.51 -22.01 -25.64
N LYS A 119 18.33 -22.64 -25.71
CA LYS A 119 17.71 -23.06 -26.98
C LYS A 119 17.35 -21.87 -27.85
N GLU A 120 17.03 -20.73 -27.24
CA GLU A 120 16.76 -19.47 -27.93
C GLU A 120 17.99 -18.95 -28.71
N PHE A 121 19.21 -19.43 -28.43
CA PHE A 121 20.42 -19.10 -29.19
C PHE A 121 20.63 -19.98 -30.45
N GLY A 122 19.78 -20.97 -30.70
CA GLY A 122 19.86 -21.84 -31.89
C GLY A 122 20.92 -22.96 -31.81
N LYS A 123 21.11 -23.68 -32.92
CA LYS A 123 22.19 -24.68 -33.05
C LYS A 123 23.53 -23.95 -33.22
N PRO A 124 24.62 -24.41 -32.59
CA PRO A 124 24.84 -25.73 -31.96
C PRO A 124 24.53 -25.82 -30.44
N TRP A 125 24.03 -24.76 -29.82
CA TRP A 125 24.00 -24.56 -28.37
C TRP A 125 22.97 -25.37 -27.59
N SER A 126 22.00 -25.97 -28.28
CA SER A 126 20.94 -26.75 -27.63
C SER A 126 21.20 -28.26 -27.59
N GLY A 127 21.98 -28.80 -28.54
CA GLY A 127 22.11 -30.26 -28.73
C GLY A 127 23.43 -30.84 -28.25
N LEU A 128 24.56 -30.34 -28.76
CA LEU A 128 25.89 -30.86 -28.42
C LEU A 128 26.20 -30.81 -26.91
N PRO A 129 25.79 -29.78 -26.16
CA PRO A 129 26.01 -29.72 -24.71
C PRO A 129 25.38 -30.89 -23.95
N ILE A 130 24.17 -31.29 -24.35
CA ILE A 130 23.41 -32.37 -23.71
C ILE A 130 24.13 -33.69 -23.92
N GLY A 131 24.55 -34.00 -25.16
CA GLY A 131 25.35 -35.18 -25.44
C GLY A 131 26.69 -35.18 -24.70
N THR A 132 27.33 -34.02 -24.54
CA THR A 132 28.57 -33.88 -23.77
C THR A 132 28.37 -34.25 -22.30
N LEU A 133 27.28 -33.77 -21.70
CA LEU A 133 26.90 -34.09 -20.32
C LEU A 133 26.52 -35.55 -20.14
N ALA A 134 25.77 -36.11 -21.10
CA ALA A 134 25.40 -37.51 -21.11
C ALA A 134 26.63 -38.42 -21.08
N VAL A 135 27.64 -38.13 -21.92
CA VAL A 135 28.91 -38.87 -21.90
C VAL A 135 29.62 -38.74 -20.56
N LEU A 136 29.69 -37.52 -19.99
CA LEU A 136 30.30 -37.32 -18.67
C LEU A 136 29.64 -38.22 -17.62
N PHE A 137 28.31 -38.27 -17.56
CA PHE A 137 27.59 -39.04 -16.54
C PHE A 137 27.74 -40.55 -16.75
N VAL A 138 27.77 -41.03 -17.99
CA VAL A 138 28.06 -42.44 -18.31
C VAL A 138 29.50 -42.81 -17.93
N VAL A 139 30.46 -41.94 -18.22
CA VAL A 139 31.87 -42.16 -17.86
C VAL A 139 32.06 -42.12 -16.33
N GLY A 140 31.39 -41.18 -15.65
CA GLY A 140 31.42 -41.00 -14.21
C GLY A 140 30.81 -42.17 -13.45
N SER A 141 29.63 -42.65 -13.86
CA SER A 141 28.96 -43.81 -13.25
C SER A 141 29.74 -45.12 -13.40
N ASN A 142 30.54 -45.24 -14.47
CA ASN A 142 31.44 -46.39 -14.62
C ASN A 142 32.64 -46.36 -13.65
N ARG A 143 32.90 -45.25 -12.93
CA ARG A 143 34.08 -45.11 -12.03
C ARG A 143 33.76 -44.44 -10.69
N TYR A 144 33.71 -45.28 -9.66
CA TYR A 144 33.38 -44.94 -8.26
C TYR A 144 34.04 -43.67 -7.67
N LEU A 145 35.35 -43.45 -7.84
CA LEU A 145 36.03 -42.28 -7.26
C LEU A 145 35.59 -40.95 -7.92
N MET A 146 35.02 -41.01 -9.12
CA MET A 146 34.54 -39.81 -9.83
C MET A 146 33.16 -39.39 -9.37
N GLU A 147 32.31 -40.33 -8.96
CA GLU A 147 30.93 -40.04 -8.59
C GLU A 147 30.87 -38.96 -7.53
N GLU A 148 31.77 -38.97 -6.54
CA GLU A 148 31.81 -38.02 -5.44
C GLU A 148 32.31 -36.63 -5.86
N GLN A 149 33.37 -36.55 -6.67
CA GLN A 149 33.91 -35.27 -7.17
C GLN A 149 32.96 -34.61 -8.17
N ILE A 150 32.39 -35.39 -9.08
CA ILE A 150 31.38 -34.91 -10.03
C ILE A 150 30.13 -34.48 -9.25
N SER A 151 29.65 -35.29 -8.30
CA SER A 151 28.49 -34.89 -7.47
C SER A 151 28.75 -33.60 -6.71
N SER A 152 29.93 -33.46 -6.08
CA SER A 152 30.27 -32.25 -5.32
C SER A 152 30.38 -31.01 -6.21
N ALA A 153 30.94 -31.14 -7.42
CA ALA A 153 30.98 -30.04 -8.38
C ALA A 153 29.60 -29.67 -8.92
N LEU A 154 28.75 -30.67 -9.20
CA LEU A 154 27.36 -30.47 -9.64
C LEU A 154 26.51 -29.84 -8.54
N GLU A 155 26.66 -30.28 -7.28
CA GLU A 155 26.01 -29.67 -6.12
C GLU A 155 26.49 -28.23 -5.93
N GLY A 156 27.79 -27.97 -6.03
CA GLY A 156 28.32 -26.60 -5.94
C GLY A 156 27.77 -25.67 -7.03
N ILE A 157 27.55 -26.16 -8.24
CA ILE A 157 26.93 -25.41 -9.33
C ILE A 157 25.43 -25.24 -9.06
N ARG A 158 24.74 -26.32 -8.69
CA ARG A 158 23.30 -26.34 -8.37
C ARG A 158 22.95 -25.39 -7.22
N ASP A 159 23.69 -25.39 -6.12
CA ASP A 159 23.47 -24.52 -4.96
C ASP A 159 23.67 -23.03 -5.29
N ARG A 160 24.43 -22.74 -6.34
CA ARG A 160 24.71 -21.36 -6.79
C ARG A 160 23.78 -20.90 -7.90
N LEU A 161 23.13 -21.83 -8.60
CA LEU A 161 22.12 -21.49 -9.57
C LEU A 161 20.94 -20.88 -8.78
N PRO A 162 20.52 -19.64 -9.10
CA PRO A 162 19.28 -19.12 -8.54
C PRO A 162 18.19 -20.13 -8.90
N GLY A 163 17.24 -20.37 -7.99
CA GLY A 163 16.10 -21.24 -8.30
C GLY A 163 15.54 -20.81 -9.65
N PHE A 164 15.67 -21.67 -10.66
CA PHE A 164 15.45 -21.28 -12.06
C PHE A 164 14.02 -20.79 -12.33
N GLU A 165 13.10 -21.08 -11.41
CA GLU A 165 11.78 -20.47 -11.35
C GLU A 165 11.83 -18.94 -11.22
N MET A 166 12.79 -18.40 -10.46
CA MET A 166 13.05 -16.96 -10.35
C MET A 166 13.51 -16.38 -11.68
N LEU A 167 14.33 -17.12 -12.44
CA LEU A 167 14.72 -16.73 -13.81
C LEU A 167 13.49 -16.64 -14.72
N ARG A 168 12.59 -17.63 -14.66
CA ARG A 168 11.34 -17.63 -15.41
C ARG A 168 10.43 -16.46 -15.04
N GLN A 169 10.37 -16.08 -13.76
CA GLN A 169 9.58 -14.95 -13.28
C GLN A 169 10.21 -13.59 -13.61
N CYS A 170 11.54 -13.51 -13.74
CA CYS A 170 12.25 -12.29 -14.11
C CYS A 170 12.29 -12.02 -15.61
N TYR A 171 12.06 -13.05 -16.45
CA TYR A 171 11.93 -12.89 -17.89
C TYR A 171 10.55 -12.37 -18.24
N THR A 172 10.42 -11.05 -18.40
CA THR A 172 9.17 -10.44 -18.88
C THR A 172 9.12 -10.30 -20.39
N GLY A 173 10.23 -10.58 -21.09
CA GLY A 173 10.34 -10.41 -22.53
C GLY A 173 10.52 -8.95 -22.97
N ASN A 174 10.74 -8.06 -21.99
CA ASN A 174 10.99 -6.65 -22.23
C ASN A 174 12.49 -6.44 -22.43
N ASP A 175 12.89 -5.81 -23.53
CA ASP A 175 14.28 -5.65 -23.99
C ASP A 175 15.08 -4.64 -23.13
N THR A 176 15.17 -4.92 -21.83
CA THR A 176 15.90 -4.11 -20.87
C THR A 176 17.37 -4.54 -20.86
N THR A 177 18.26 -3.57 -20.63
CA THR A 177 19.71 -3.80 -20.56
C THR A 177 20.09 -4.85 -19.50
N LEU A 178 19.31 -4.96 -18.43
CA LEU A 178 19.49 -5.97 -17.38
C LEU A 178 19.06 -7.38 -17.81
N GLU A 179 17.95 -7.52 -18.56
CA GLU A 179 17.54 -8.81 -19.14
C GLU A 179 18.57 -9.30 -20.17
N SER A 180 19.12 -8.41 -21.01
CA SER A 180 20.19 -8.75 -21.96
C SER A 180 21.49 -9.17 -21.25
N GLY A 181 21.88 -8.46 -20.19
CA GLY A 181 23.02 -8.84 -19.34
C GLY A 181 22.83 -10.18 -18.63
N LEU A 182 21.60 -10.50 -18.21
CA LEU A 182 21.24 -11.78 -17.62
C LEU A 182 21.36 -12.93 -18.63
N ARG A 183 20.79 -12.76 -19.85
CA ARG A 183 20.90 -13.72 -20.98
C ARG A 183 22.36 -14.05 -21.29
N ARG A 184 23.19 -13.01 -21.41
CA ARG A 184 24.64 -13.14 -21.61
C ARG A 184 25.29 -13.96 -20.50
N ASN A 185 24.99 -13.69 -19.23
CA ASN A 185 25.60 -14.42 -18.12
C ASN A 185 25.15 -15.89 -18.07
N ILE A 186 23.90 -16.20 -18.41
CA ILE A 186 23.39 -17.59 -18.50
C ILE A 186 24.16 -18.36 -19.57
N LEU A 187 24.31 -17.77 -20.76
CA LEU A 187 25.07 -18.34 -21.86
C LEU A 187 26.53 -18.61 -21.45
N LEU A 188 27.22 -17.62 -20.87
CA LEU A 188 28.61 -17.77 -20.45
C LEU A 188 28.80 -18.80 -19.33
N ALA A 189 27.83 -18.91 -18.41
CA ALA A 189 27.83 -19.94 -17.38
C ALA A 189 27.65 -21.33 -17.99
N HIS A 190 26.74 -21.47 -18.95
CA HIS A 190 26.50 -22.71 -19.68
C HIS A 190 27.76 -23.18 -20.45
N LEU A 191 28.42 -22.28 -21.17
CA LEU A 191 29.67 -22.57 -21.89
C LEU A 191 30.80 -23.00 -20.95
N SER A 192 30.96 -22.30 -19.83
CA SER A 192 31.97 -22.64 -18.83
C SER A 192 31.73 -24.04 -18.25
N PHE A 193 30.45 -24.42 -18.11
CA PHE A 193 30.06 -25.74 -17.65
C PHE A 193 30.31 -26.84 -18.69
N ILE A 194 30.04 -26.59 -19.97
CA ILE A 194 30.39 -27.52 -21.06
C ILE A 194 31.90 -27.71 -21.13
N GLU A 195 32.67 -26.64 -21.05
CA GLU A 195 34.14 -26.68 -21.09
C GLU A 195 34.69 -27.53 -19.92
N LEU A 196 34.14 -27.34 -18.72
CA LEU A 196 34.44 -28.19 -17.56
C LEU A 196 34.09 -29.66 -17.85
N THR A 197 32.90 -29.92 -18.38
CA THR A 197 32.39 -31.28 -18.70
C THR A 197 33.28 -32.00 -19.71
N MET A 198 33.70 -31.31 -20.78
CA MET A 198 34.60 -31.85 -21.79
C MET A 198 35.95 -32.24 -21.18
N GLU A 199 36.52 -31.38 -20.33
CA GLU A 199 37.84 -31.65 -19.75
C GLU A 199 37.81 -32.76 -18.71
N VAL A 200 36.75 -32.82 -17.91
CA VAL A 200 36.54 -33.94 -16.99
C VAL A 200 36.41 -35.25 -17.78
N THR A 201 35.63 -35.26 -18.85
CA THR A 201 35.42 -36.45 -19.67
C THR A 201 36.70 -36.89 -20.41
N ASN A 202 37.42 -35.95 -21.01
CA ASN A 202 38.71 -36.20 -21.67
C ASN A 202 39.73 -36.81 -20.71
N HIS A 203 39.83 -36.24 -19.52
CA HIS A 203 40.73 -36.72 -18.47
C HIS A 203 40.47 -38.20 -18.17
N TYR A 204 39.19 -38.58 -18.11
CA TYR A 204 38.81 -39.92 -17.70
C TYR A 204 38.85 -40.98 -18.79
N LEU A 205 38.70 -40.64 -20.06
CA LEU A 205 38.71 -41.64 -21.15
C LEU A 205 40.10 -42.26 -21.46
N HIS A 206 41.20 -41.75 -20.89
CA HIS A 206 42.53 -42.34 -21.07
C HIS A 206 42.75 -43.57 -20.16
N ARG A 207 43.09 -44.76 -20.73
CA ARG A 207 43.42 -46.00 -19.97
C ARG A 207 44.92 -46.07 -19.66
N GLY A 208 45.30 -46.39 -18.41
CA GLY A 208 46.58 -47.06 -18.11
C GLY A 208 47.55 -46.51 -17.05
N TYR A 209 47.39 -45.34 -16.43
CA TYR A 209 48.42 -44.78 -15.53
C TYR A 209 47.99 -44.72 -14.06
N ARG A 210 48.21 -45.85 -13.39
CA ARG A 210 48.19 -45.97 -11.94
C ARG A 210 49.39 -45.22 -11.34
N ARG A 211 49.12 -44.65 -10.17
CA ARG A 211 50.05 -44.08 -9.16
C ARG A 211 50.62 -42.74 -9.56
N LEU A 212 50.52 -41.79 -8.63
CA LEU A 212 50.45 -40.37 -8.94
C LEU A 212 49.07 -40.10 -9.60
N ILE A 213 47.94 -40.15 -8.89
CA ILE A 213 47.71 -39.23 -7.79
C ILE A 213 48.25 -37.89 -8.37
N THR A 214 49.48 -37.52 -8.25
CA THR A 214 49.80 -36.65 -7.18
C THR A 214 51.18 -36.13 -7.36
N ALA A 215 51.50 -35.03 -6.73
CA ALA A 215 50.62 -34.25 -5.88
C ALA A 215 50.35 -32.96 -6.63
N ALA A 216 49.25 -32.29 -6.32
CA ALA A 216 49.08 -30.86 -6.59
C ALA A 216 48.81 -30.38 -8.04
N PHE A 217 49.49 -30.84 -9.09
CA PHE A 217 49.66 -30.04 -10.34
C PHE A 217 48.43 -29.79 -11.24
N HIS A 218 47.34 -30.56 -11.16
CA HIS A 218 46.13 -30.36 -11.96
C HIS A 218 44.85 -30.18 -11.13
N SER A 219 44.98 -30.18 -9.79
CA SER A 219 43.92 -29.64 -8.95
C SER A 219 43.63 -28.19 -9.33
N THR A 220 44.67 -27.44 -9.73
CA THR A 220 44.58 -26.05 -10.17
C THR A 220 43.72 -25.91 -11.41
N LYS A 221 43.96 -26.63 -12.52
CA LYS A 221 43.16 -26.48 -13.76
C LYS A 221 41.69 -26.87 -13.57
N PHE A 222 41.41 -27.98 -12.88
CA PHE A 222 40.02 -28.38 -12.58
C PHE A 222 39.34 -27.40 -11.64
N LYS A 223 40.03 -26.98 -10.58
CA LYS A 223 39.55 -25.96 -9.65
C LYS A 223 39.36 -24.62 -10.34
N GLU A 224 40.24 -24.21 -11.26
CA GLU A 224 40.14 -22.99 -12.05
C GLU A 224 38.92 -23.02 -12.96
N LEU A 225 38.67 -24.14 -13.66
CA LEU A 225 37.47 -24.30 -14.49
C LEU A 225 36.19 -24.36 -13.64
N SER A 226 36.24 -25.04 -12.49
CA SER A 226 35.12 -25.07 -11.53
C SER A 226 34.86 -23.68 -10.92
N ASP A 227 35.90 -22.95 -10.51
CA ASP A 227 35.84 -21.59 -9.99
C ASP A 227 35.40 -20.60 -11.07
N LYS A 228 35.76 -20.82 -12.33
CA LYS A 228 35.27 -20.05 -13.48
C LYS A 228 33.77 -20.30 -13.70
N ALA A 229 33.32 -21.55 -13.73
CA ALA A 229 31.91 -21.89 -13.83
C ALA A 229 31.11 -21.32 -12.65
N ASN A 230 31.61 -21.50 -11.42
CA ASN A 230 31.01 -20.95 -10.20
C ASN A 230 30.91 -19.42 -10.25
N ARG A 231 31.97 -18.71 -10.68
CA ARG A 231 31.94 -17.24 -10.84
C ARG A 231 30.89 -16.80 -11.84
N ARG A 232 30.74 -17.50 -12.96
CA ARG A 232 29.73 -17.18 -13.98
C ARG A 232 28.32 -17.45 -13.48
N VAL A 233 28.10 -18.54 -12.74
CA VAL A 233 26.80 -18.83 -12.10
C VAL A 233 26.46 -17.77 -11.04
N VAL A 234 27.41 -17.34 -10.23
CA VAL A 234 27.21 -16.25 -9.27
C VAL A 234 26.85 -14.94 -9.98
N ALA A 235 27.47 -14.65 -11.13
CA ALA A 235 27.11 -13.48 -11.94
C ALA A 235 25.65 -13.54 -12.45
N VAL A 236 25.15 -14.71 -12.83
CA VAL A 236 23.72 -14.91 -13.15
C VAL A 236 22.85 -14.58 -11.94
N ARG A 237 23.20 -15.12 -10.77
CA ARG A 237 22.46 -14.87 -9.51
C ARG A 237 22.38 -13.39 -9.16
N ILE A 238 23.51 -12.68 -9.17
CA ILE A 238 23.56 -11.24 -8.86
C ILE A 238 22.64 -10.46 -9.80
N ARG A 239 22.67 -10.75 -11.11
CA ARG A 239 21.78 -10.07 -12.07
C ARG A 239 20.30 -10.38 -11.85
N CYS A 240 19.97 -11.61 -11.43
CA CYS A 240 18.59 -11.92 -11.05
C CYS A 240 18.15 -11.12 -9.82
N GLU A 241 18.99 -11.05 -8.79
CA GLU A 241 18.70 -10.28 -7.57
C GLU A 241 18.51 -8.78 -7.89
N GLU A 242 19.32 -8.21 -8.79
CA GLU A 242 19.13 -6.84 -9.30
C GLU A 242 17.78 -6.65 -10.01
N LEU A 243 17.40 -7.56 -10.91
CA LEU A 243 16.11 -7.51 -11.62
C LEU A 243 14.91 -7.63 -10.67
N VAL A 244 14.98 -8.55 -9.70
CA VAL A 244 13.94 -8.69 -8.67
C VAL A 244 13.82 -7.41 -7.87
N ASN A 245 14.93 -6.81 -7.44
CA ASN A 245 14.91 -5.55 -6.71
C ASN A 245 14.34 -4.40 -7.55
N LEU A 246 14.66 -4.34 -8.84
CA LEU A 246 14.09 -3.37 -9.76
C LEU A 246 12.57 -3.55 -9.89
N ASN A 247 12.10 -4.77 -10.08
CA ASN A 247 10.67 -5.09 -10.17
C ASN A 247 9.93 -4.74 -8.88
N ILE A 248 10.50 -5.07 -7.71
CA ILE A 248 9.94 -4.68 -6.41
C ILE A 248 9.85 -3.15 -6.31
N SER A 249 10.87 -2.42 -6.75
CA SER A 249 10.87 -0.96 -6.74
C SER A 249 9.79 -0.37 -7.65
N GLN A 250 9.64 -0.92 -8.86
CA GLN A 250 8.59 -0.50 -9.81
C GLN A 250 7.18 -0.78 -9.27
N ILE A 251 6.95 -1.96 -8.68
CA ILE A 251 5.65 -2.31 -8.07
C ILE A 251 5.35 -1.36 -6.91
N LYS A 252 6.32 -1.10 -6.02
CA LYS A 252 6.15 -0.14 -4.93
C LYS A 252 5.79 1.26 -5.44
N LYS A 253 6.48 1.73 -6.48
CA LYS A 253 6.17 3.02 -7.10
C LYS A 253 4.75 3.05 -7.66
N SER A 254 4.36 2.05 -8.44
CA SER A 254 2.99 1.97 -9.00
C SER A 254 1.92 1.90 -7.92
N ASN A 255 2.16 1.19 -6.82
CA ASN A 255 1.21 1.12 -5.71
C ASN A 255 1.07 2.47 -5.00
N ASN A 256 2.17 3.19 -4.79
CA ASN A 256 2.12 4.54 -4.21
C ASN A 256 1.35 5.52 -5.11
N ASP A 257 1.63 5.52 -6.41
CA ASP A 257 0.93 6.37 -7.39
C ASP A 257 -0.58 6.06 -7.43
N LEU A 258 -0.96 4.78 -7.29
CA LEU A 258 -2.37 4.38 -7.21
C LEU A 258 -3.04 4.83 -5.91
N LEU A 259 -2.36 4.73 -4.77
CA LEU A 259 -2.86 5.19 -3.48
C LEU A 259 -3.10 6.71 -3.49
N GLU A 260 -2.18 7.47 -4.06
CA GLU A 260 -2.31 8.93 -4.19
C GLU A 260 -3.53 9.31 -5.05
N ARG A 261 -3.72 8.66 -6.20
CA ARG A 261 -4.90 8.87 -7.05
C ARG A 261 -6.21 8.52 -6.34
N LEU A 262 -6.18 7.47 -5.53
CA LEU A 262 -7.34 7.02 -4.76
C LEU A 262 -7.73 8.09 -3.74
N ASP A 263 -6.77 8.66 -3.01
CA ASP A 263 -7.02 9.73 -2.05
C ASP A 263 -7.62 11.00 -2.71
N VAL A 264 -7.05 11.43 -3.84
CA VAL A 264 -7.58 12.58 -4.60
C VAL A 264 -9.04 12.37 -5.04
N LEU A 265 -9.37 11.18 -5.56
CA LEU A 265 -10.74 10.86 -5.98
C LEU A 265 -11.70 10.79 -4.78
N LEU A 266 -11.25 10.22 -3.66
CA LEU A 266 -12.08 10.15 -2.45
C LEU A 266 -12.36 11.54 -1.88
N GLN A 267 -11.37 12.42 -1.84
CA GLN A 267 -11.54 13.80 -1.37
C GLN A 267 -12.47 14.60 -2.29
N GLY A 268 -12.32 14.46 -3.61
CA GLY A 268 -13.18 15.11 -4.60
C GLY A 268 -14.65 14.71 -4.48
N ASP A 269 -14.94 13.42 -4.32
CA ASP A 269 -16.31 12.92 -4.20
C ASP A 269 -17.02 13.44 -2.94
N ALA A 270 -16.33 13.48 -1.80
CA ALA A 270 -16.92 14.00 -0.56
C ALA A 270 -17.20 15.50 -0.67
N HIS A 271 -16.27 16.26 -1.26
CA HIS A 271 -16.48 17.67 -1.52
C HIS A 271 -17.70 17.90 -2.42
N ASN A 272 -17.80 17.17 -3.53
CA ASN A 272 -18.94 17.27 -4.45
C ASN A 272 -20.27 16.91 -3.77
N TYR A 273 -20.27 15.88 -2.93
CA TYR A 273 -21.46 15.49 -2.17
C TYR A 273 -21.89 16.59 -1.18
N ILE A 274 -20.96 17.14 -0.39
CA ILE A 274 -21.27 18.21 0.56
C ILE A 274 -21.77 19.46 -0.19
N SER A 275 -21.15 19.83 -1.31
CA SER A 275 -21.60 20.94 -2.16
C SER A 275 -23.02 20.72 -2.66
N ARG A 276 -23.37 19.49 -3.06
CA ARG A 276 -24.74 19.15 -3.46
C ARG A 276 -25.75 19.29 -2.32
N ILE A 277 -25.40 18.87 -1.10
CA ILE A 277 -26.26 19.07 0.07
C ILE A 277 -26.39 20.56 0.39
N GLN A 278 -25.33 21.35 0.28
CA GLN A 278 -25.36 22.82 0.47
C GLN A 278 -26.29 23.52 -0.52
N GLU A 279 -26.32 23.09 -1.79
CA GLU A 279 -27.28 23.58 -2.79
C GLU A 279 -28.72 23.29 -2.37
N LEU A 280 -29.02 22.05 -1.97
CA LEU A 280 -30.35 21.64 -1.52
C LEU A 280 -30.78 22.41 -0.26
N MET A 281 -29.84 22.69 0.63
CA MET A 281 -30.05 23.49 1.84
C MET A 281 -30.12 25.01 1.56
N LYS A 282 -30.16 25.44 0.29
CA LYS A 282 -30.26 26.85 -0.12
C LYS A 282 -29.10 27.73 0.38
N ILE A 283 -27.92 27.13 0.60
CA ILE A 283 -26.68 27.83 0.99
C ILE A 283 -25.48 27.52 0.07
N PRO A 284 -25.63 27.62 -1.27
CA PRO A 284 -24.61 27.16 -2.23
C PRO A 284 -23.29 27.94 -2.18
N ALA A 285 -23.32 29.19 -1.73
CA ALA A 285 -22.12 30.05 -1.63
C ALA A 285 -21.40 29.92 -0.26
N TRP A 286 -21.90 29.09 0.65
CA TRP A 286 -21.29 28.95 1.96
C TRP A 286 -20.02 28.10 1.88
N SER A 287 -18.91 28.65 2.34
CA SER A 287 -17.68 27.92 2.63
C SER A 287 -17.21 28.23 4.05
N LEU A 288 -16.43 27.31 4.63
CA LEU A 288 -15.88 27.50 5.97
C LEU A 288 -14.93 28.70 5.98
N GLU A 289 -14.10 28.84 4.95
CA GLU A 289 -13.13 29.93 4.80
C GLU A 289 -13.82 31.30 4.70
N PHE A 290 -14.90 31.38 3.92
CA PHE A 290 -15.69 32.60 3.82
C PHE A 290 -16.37 32.93 5.15
N PHE A 291 -16.96 31.94 5.81
CA PHE A 291 -17.60 32.11 7.10
C PHE A 291 -16.61 32.60 8.17
N GLU A 292 -15.40 32.02 8.23
CA GLU A 292 -14.39 32.44 9.19
C GLU A 292 -13.85 33.85 8.90
N ALA A 293 -13.53 34.14 7.64
CA ALA A 293 -12.93 35.42 7.27
C ALA A 293 -13.91 36.59 7.36
N GLU A 294 -15.11 36.41 6.81
CA GLU A 294 -16.09 37.49 6.67
C GLU A 294 -17.06 37.54 7.85
N GLU A 295 -17.76 36.43 8.14
CA GLU A 295 -18.81 36.42 9.16
C GLU A 295 -18.22 36.51 10.57
N LEU A 296 -17.33 35.59 10.94
CA LEU A 296 -16.69 35.59 12.27
C LEU A 296 -15.66 36.71 12.40
N GLY A 297 -14.87 36.98 11.36
CA GLY A 297 -13.90 38.08 11.36
C GLY A 297 -14.55 39.45 11.58
N SER A 298 -15.66 39.73 10.89
CA SER A 298 -16.45 40.95 11.11
C SER A 298 -17.05 40.99 12.51
N TYR A 299 -17.57 39.85 12.98
CA TYR A 299 -18.14 39.76 14.32
C TYR A 299 -17.13 40.05 15.42
N ARG A 300 -15.95 39.43 15.35
CA ARG A 300 -14.85 39.63 16.30
C ARG A 300 -14.41 41.10 16.33
N ARG A 301 -14.29 41.74 15.17
CA ARG A 301 -13.98 43.19 15.09
C ARG A 301 -15.06 44.04 15.76
N SER A 302 -16.34 43.68 15.59
CA SER A 302 -17.46 44.38 16.23
C SER A 302 -17.42 44.26 17.76
N LEU A 303 -17.19 43.04 18.28
CA LEU A 303 -17.04 42.81 19.72
C LEU A 303 -15.85 43.57 20.31
N GLN A 304 -14.69 43.55 19.62
CA GLN A 304 -13.49 44.29 20.04
C GLN A 304 -13.72 45.81 20.05
N TYR A 305 -14.45 46.32 19.04
CA TYR A 305 -14.81 47.73 18.97
C TYR A 305 -15.68 48.14 20.17
N GLU A 306 -16.73 47.38 20.50
CA GLU A 306 -17.54 47.64 21.69
C GLU A 306 -16.72 47.57 22.98
N ALA A 307 -15.89 46.53 23.13
CA ALA A 307 -15.05 46.36 24.31
C ALA A 307 -14.07 47.52 24.52
N TYR A 308 -13.58 48.14 23.45
CA TYR A 308 -12.68 49.30 23.53
C TYR A 308 -13.37 50.53 24.16
N TYR A 309 -14.65 50.80 23.84
CA TYR A 309 -15.38 51.92 24.45
C TYR A 309 -15.80 51.66 25.89
N GLU A 310 -15.92 50.38 26.25
CA GLU A 310 -16.34 49.94 27.58
C GLU A 310 -15.16 49.70 28.52
N GLN A 311 -13.94 49.75 27.99
CA GLN A 311 -12.73 49.37 28.69
C GLN A 311 -12.58 50.15 29.99
N GLY A 312 -12.48 49.40 31.09
CA GLY A 312 -12.29 49.93 32.44
C GLY A 312 -13.57 50.47 33.09
N VAL A 313 -14.73 50.47 32.43
CA VAL A 313 -15.99 50.95 33.01
C VAL A 313 -16.97 49.80 33.24
N TYR A 314 -17.10 48.92 32.24
CA TYR A 314 -18.04 47.81 32.29
C TYR A 314 -17.33 46.47 32.15
N GLU A 315 -17.81 45.46 32.84
CA GLU A 315 -17.33 44.09 32.71
C GLU A 315 -17.63 43.54 31.31
N GLN A 316 -16.70 42.79 30.74
CA GLN A 316 -16.93 41.91 29.59
C GLN A 316 -16.67 40.48 30.04
N MET A 317 -17.49 39.54 29.62
CA MET A 317 -17.26 38.14 29.97
C MET A 317 -16.23 37.54 29.02
N THR A 318 -15.03 37.30 29.53
CA THR A 318 -14.00 36.48 28.86
C THR A 318 -13.75 35.19 29.63
N TYR A 319 -13.01 34.25 29.04
CA TYR A 319 -12.61 33.00 29.69
C TYR A 319 -11.80 33.26 30.97
N LYS A 320 -11.09 34.40 31.06
CA LYS A 320 -10.32 34.79 32.25
C LYS A 320 -11.22 35.19 33.41
N ASP A 321 -12.44 35.65 33.14
CA ASP A 321 -13.37 36.19 34.12
C ASP A 321 -14.34 35.11 34.67
N ILE A 322 -14.29 33.90 34.12
CA ILE A 322 -15.16 32.78 34.48
C ILE A 322 -15.19 32.53 36.00
N ASN A 323 -14.02 32.57 36.65
CA ASN A 323 -13.88 32.29 38.09
C ASN A 323 -14.45 33.43 38.92
N ASN A 324 -14.17 34.68 38.52
CA ASN A 324 -14.64 35.88 39.23
C ASN A 324 -16.17 36.01 39.17
N LEU A 325 -16.78 35.52 38.10
CA LEU A 325 -18.22 35.63 37.85
C LEU A 325 -19.01 34.38 38.25
N GLY A 326 -18.37 33.43 38.93
CA GLY A 326 -18.99 32.21 39.45
C GLY A 326 -19.58 31.31 38.36
N LEU A 327 -18.98 31.29 37.17
CA LEU A 327 -19.36 30.39 36.07
C LEU A 327 -18.45 29.17 35.96
N GLU A 328 -17.34 29.13 36.70
CA GLU A 328 -16.36 28.03 36.64
C GLU A 328 -17.03 26.67 36.85
N ASP A 329 -17.82 26.51 37.92
CA ASP A 329 -18.50 25.26 38.22
C ASP A 329 -19.54 24.87 37.16
N VAL A 330 -20.18 25.84 36.53
CA VAL A 330 -21.22 25.60 35.52
C VAL A 330 -20.59 25.19 34.20
N LEU A 331 -19.58 25.93 33.73
CA LEU A 331 -18.85 25.62 32.51
C LEU A 331 -18.06 24.32 32.64
N THR A 332 -17.49 24.05 33.81
CA THR A 332 -16.77 22.81 34.10
C THR A 332 -17.71 21.61 34.07
N ARG A 333 -18.89 21.69 34.70
CA ARG A 333 -19.91 20.62 34.61
C ARG A 333 -20.42 20.43 33.19
N TRP A 334 -20.69 21.53 32.48
CA TRP A 334 -21.13 21.47 31.09
C TRP A 334 -20.06 20.84 30.19
N SER A 335 -18.77 21.18 30.34
CA SER A 335 -17.71 20.70 29.46
C SER A 335 -17.17 19.31 29.80
N LEU A 336 -16.94 18.98 31.09
CA LEU A 336 -16.17 17.78 31.50
C LEU A 336 -17.01 16.50 31.62
N ASN A 337 -18.30 16.61 31.87
CA ASN A 337 -19.15 15.44 32.01
C ASN A 337 -19.20 14.75 30.64
N GLY A 338 -18.69 13.53 30.48
CA GLY A 338 -18.70 12.75 29.23
C GLY A 338 -20.10 12.35 28.72
N HIS A 339 -21.09 13.20 28.99
CA HIS A 339 -22.51 13.09 28.69
C HIS A 339 -22.96 14.35 27.95
N SER A 340 -23.96 14.23 27.08
CA SER A 340 -24.49 15.38 26.35
C SER A 340 -25.15 16.40 27.30
N SER A 341 -24.98 17.69 27.00
CA SER A 341 -25.43 18.76 27.90
C SER A 341 -25.71 20.06 27.16
N MET A 342 -26.67 20.82 27.67
CA MET A 342 -27.07 22.12 27.15
C MET A 342 -26.89 23.20 28.21
N LEU A 343 -26.19 24.28 27.85
CA LEU A 343 -25.97 25.45 28.70
C LEU A 343 -26.56 26.69 28.01
N ILE A 344 -27.48 27.36 28.71
CA ILE A 344 -28.09 28.62 28.26
C ILE A 344 -27.61 29.74 29.18
N LEU A 345 -26.83 30.66 28.62
CA LEU A 345 -26.32 31.85 29.30
C LEU A 345 -27.13 33.08 28.88
N THR A 346 -27.82 33.70 29.83
CA THR A 346 -28.60 34.92 29.62
C THR A 346 -27.89 36.12 30.21
N GLY A 347 -27.48 37.07 29.37
CA GLY A 347 -26.79 38.29 29.81
C GLY A 347 -27.74 39.49 29.90
N VAL A 348 -27.73 40.17 31.03
CA VAL A 348 -28.39 41.47 31.20
C VAL A 348 -27.33 42.55 31.03
N ASN A 349 -27.32 43.24 29.88
CA ASN A 349 -26.43 44.39 29.68
C ASN A 349 -26.78 45.52 30.66
N ASN A 350 -25.78 46.31 31.05
CA ASN A 350 -26.00 47.41 31.99
C ASN A 350 -26.98 48.44 31.40
N SER A 351 -27.98 48.85 32.18
CA SER A 351 -29.07 49.73 31.72
C SER A 351 -28.57 51.08 31.16
N ASN A 352 -27.42 51.56 31.63
CA ASN A 352 -26.83 52.83 31.17
C ASN A 352 -26.32 52.78 29.72
N ILE A 353 -25.97 51.60 29.22
CA ILE A 353 -25.42 51.41 27.86
C ILE A 353 -26.27 50.46 27.00
N MET A 354 -27.39 49.97 27.52
CA MET A 354 -28.23 49.00 26.84
C MET A 354 -28.74 49.50 25.47
N SER A 355 -28.97 50.80 25.32
CA SER A 355 -29.45 51.41 24.07
C SER A 355 -28.37 51.53 22.98
N ILE A 356 -27.09 51.51 23.35
CA ILE A 356 -25.96 51.64 22.42
C ILE A 356 -25.28 50.29 22.12
N LYS A 357 -25.44 49.31 23.01
CA LYS A 357 -24.90 47.95 22.86
C LYS A 357 -25.60 47.20 21.72
N ARG A 358 -24.82 46.65 20.79
CA ARG A 358 -25.33 45.77 19.74
C ARG A 358 -25.24 44.32 20.14
N HIS A 359 -24.27 43.95 20.98
CA HIS A 359 -24.02 42.58 21.42
C HIS A 359 -24.35 42.34 22.90
N CYS A 360 -24.52 41.07 23.27
CA CYS A 360 -24.63 40.68 24.67
C CYS A 360 -23.23 40.75 25.28
N TRP A 361 -23.09 41.26 26.51
CA TRP A 361 -21.79 41.30 27.20
C TRP A 361 -21.19 39.91 27.46
N LEU A 362 -21.99 38.84 27.30
CA LEU A 362 -21.57 37.43 27.34
C LEU A 362 -21.08 36.88 26.00
N SER A 363 -21.35 37.56 24.89
CA SER A 363 -20.97 37.09 23.55
C SER A 363 -19.46 36.88 23.32
N PRO A 364 -18.53 37.67 23.93
CA PRO A 364 -17.10 37.40 23.81
C PRO A 364 -16.71 35.99 24.29
N LEU A 365 -17.33 35.49 25.36
CA LEU A 365 -17.11 34.13 25.85
C LEU A 365 -17.50 33.06 24.83
N ALA A 366 -18.60 33.24 24.09
CA ALA A 366 -19.00 32.29 23.04
C ALA A 366 -17.93 32.20 21.93
N MET A 367 -17.35 33.34 21.56
CA MET A 367 -16.26 33.39 20.58
C MET A 367 -14.97 32.75 21.10
N GLU A 368 -14.62 32.96 22.37
CA GLU A 368 -13.43 32.32 22.97
C GLU A 368 -13.60 30.80 23.10
N ILE A 369 -14.80 30.33 23.41
CA ILE A 369 -15.12 28.90 23.38
C ILE A 369 -15.00 28.35 21.96
N TYR A 370 -15.53 29.05 20.96
CA TYR A 370 -15.35 28.65 19.55
C TYR A 370 -13.87 28.55 19.16
N ASP A 371 -13.08 29.58 19.51
CA ASP A 371 -11.65 29.61 19.20
C ASP A 371 -10.90 28.46 19.86
N LYS A 372 -11.26 28.12 21.12
CA LYS A 372 -10.72 26.95 21.83
C LYS A 372 -11.06 25.63 21.13
N GLU A 373 -12.33 25.41 20.80
CA GLU A 373 -12.76 24.18 20.11
C GLU A 373 -12.06 24.03 18.76
N ARG A 374 -11.87 25.14 18.04
CA ARG A 374 -11.14 25.20 16.78
C ARG A 374 -9.66 24.86 16.94
N GLU A 375 -8.98 25.41 17.95
CA GLU A 375 -7.57 25.10 18.24
C GLU A 375 -7.36 23.62 18.62
N THR A 376 -8.34 23.02 19.29
CA THR A 376 -8.31 21.58 19.64
C THR A 376 -8.73 20.66 18.51
N GLU A 377 -9.10 21.21 17.35
CA GLU A 377 -9.63 20.48 16.18
C GLU A 377 -10.84 19.58 16.49
N LEU A 378 -11.55 19.84 17.59
CA LEU A 378 -12.77 19.11 17.95
C LEU A 378 -13.90 19.48 17.00
N PRO A 379 -14.84 18.57 16.69
CA PRO A 379 -16.03 18.90 15.93
C PRO A 379 -16.85 20.01 16.59
N HIS A 380 -17.07 21.11 15.88
CA HIS A 380 -17.88 22.21 16.39
C HIS A 380 -18.61 22.93 15.26
N ALA A 381 -19.64 23.68 15.63
CA ALA A 381 -20.34 24.61 14.74
C ALA A 381 -20.70 25.86 15.53
N PHE A 382 -20.59 27.02 14.86
CA PHE A 382 -20.95 28.31 15.42
C PHE A 382 -22.04 28.96 14.58
N PHE A 383 -23.05 29.52 15.24
CA PHE A 383 -24.05 30.32 14.56
C PHE A 383 -24.35 31.59 15.36
N LEU A 384 -24.37 32.72 14.65
CA LEU A 384 -24.69 34.03 15.19
C LEU A 384 -25.98 34.56 14.58
N PHE A 385 -26.96 34.80 15.42
CA PHE A 385 -28.15 35.57 15.06
C PHE A 385 -27.81 37.06 15.07
N ARG A 386 -28.25 37.80 14.05
CA ARG A 386 -27.98 39.24 13.90
C ARG A 386 -29.27 40.05 13.75
N ARG A 387 -29.20 41.32 14.14
CA ARG A 387 -30.17 42.36 13.76
C ARG A 387 -29.49 43.37 12.83
N PRO A 388 -30.18 43.96 11.83
CA PRO A 388 -31.59 43.77 11.47
C PRO A 388 -31.84 42.60 10.52
N ASN A 389 -30.80 41.98 9.95
CA ASN A 389 -30.89 40.77 9.13
C ASN A 389 -31.25 39.58 10.02
N ARG A 390 -32.54 39.49 10.39
CA ARG A 390 -33.12 38.38 11.13
C ARG A 390 -32.84 37.10 10.34
N LYS A 391 -31.76 36.41 10.71
CA LYS A 391 -31.55 35.04 10.26
C LYS A 391 -32.54 34.19 11.04
N ASP A 392 -33.33 33.44 10.31
CA ASP A 392 -34.37 32.58 10.85
C ASP A 392 -33.81 31.20 11.19
N PHE A 393 -34.66 30.40 11.81
CA PHE A 393 -34.43 28.98 12.06
C PHE A 393 -33.99 28.24 10.76
N ASN A 394 -34.59 28.59 9.62
CA ASN A 394 -34.32 27.97 8.31
C ASN A 394 -32.94 28.30 7.75
N THR A 395 -32.26 29.32 8.26
CA THR A 395 -30.87 29.63 7.91
C THR A 395 -29.90 29.01 8.90
N ALA A 396 -30.26 28.99 10.19
CA ALA A 396 -29.39 28.55 11.27
C ALA A 396 -29.03 27.07 11.17
N ILE A 397 -30.03 26.20 11.02
CA ILE A 397 -29.82 24.75 10.99
C ILE A 397 -28.98 24.33 9.77
N PRO A 398 -29.28 24.75 8.52
CA PRO A 398 -28.42 24.51 7.37
C PRO A 398 -26.96 24.91 7.55
N MET A 399 -26.70 26.09 8.12
CA MET A 399 -25.33 26.56 8.34
C MET A 399 -24.60 25.71 9.39
N ILE A 400 -25.29 25.25 10.43
CA ILE A 400 -24.73 24.34 11.44
C ILE A 400 -24.42 22.98 10.78
N VAL A 401 -25.37 22.42 10.03
CA VAL A 401 -25.19 21.15 9.31
C VAL A 401 -24.01 21.23 8.34
N ALA A 402 -23.90 22.31 7.56
CA ALA A 402 -22.79 22.49 6.64
C ALA A 402 -21.43 22.55 7.35
N GLN A 403 -21.35 23.24 8.50
CA GLN A 403 -20.13 23.27 9.33
C GLN A 403 -19.75 21.88 9.81
N LEU A 404 -20.71 21.10 10.33
CA LEU A 404 -20.47 19.76 10.85
C LEU A 404 -20.07 18.78 9.74
N LEU A 405 -20.74 18.80 8.59
CA LEU A 405 -20.43 17.91 7.46
C LEU A 405 -19.02 18.16 6.91
N ARG A 406 -18.56 19.41 6.90
CA ARG A 406 -17.18 19.76 6.47
C ARG A 406 -16.10 19.22 7.41
N ARG A 407 -16.44 18.95 8.68
CA ARG A 407 -15.52 18.33 9.66
C ARG A 407 -15.45 16.80 9.53
N LYS A 408 -16.19 16.20 8.59
CA LYS A 408 -16.23 14.74 8.40
C LYS A 408 -15.63 14.29 7.07
N GLY A 409 -14.89 13.18 7.13
CA GLY A 409 -14.37 12.49 5.95
C GLY A 409 -15.43 11.65 5.22
N LYS A 410 -15.18 11.32 3.96
CA LYS A 410 -16.10 10.57 3.07
C LYS A 410 -16.67 9.31 3.71
N ASN A 411 -15.81 8.51 4.35
CA ASN A 411 -16.16 7.18 4.85
C ASN A 411 -17.26 7.23 5.93
N SER A 412 -17.30 8.30 6.73
CA SER A 412 -18.34 8.48 7.76
C SER A 412 -19.69 8.91 7.17
N LEU A 413 -19.68 9.55 5.99
CA LEU A 413 -20.90 10.05 5.34
C LEU A 413 -21.70 8.93 4.67
N GLU A 414 -21.03 7.91 4.12
CA GLU A 414 -21.64 6.87 3.27
C GLU A 414 -22.92 6.24 3.86
N PRO A 415 -22.94 5.81 5.14
CA PRO A 415 -24.13 5.18 5.72
C PRO A 415 -25.34 6.12 5.83
N HIS A 416 -25.10 7.43 5.86
CA HIS A 416 -26.12 8.45 6.10
C HIS A 416 -26.51 9.23 4.84
N LYS A 417 -25.82 9.00 3.70
CA LYS A 417 -26.03 9.79 2.48
C LYS A 417 -27.48 9.85 2.03
N ILE A 418 -28.16 8.70 2.01
CA ILE A 418 -29.55 8.62 1.53
C ILE A 418 -30.48 9.44 2.41
N ALA A 419 -30.35 9.31 3.74
CA ALA A 419 -31.17 10.05 4.70
C ALA A 419 -30.89 11.56 4.63
N LEU A 420 -29.61 11.96 4.65
CA LEU A 420 -29.22 13.37 4.52
C LEU A 420 -29.74 14.00 3.24
N THR A 421 -29.55 13.34 2.10
CA THR A 421 -30.05 13.83 0.81
C THR A 421 -31.57 13.94 0.82
N SER A 422 -32.28 12.94 1.36
CA SER A 422 -33.73 12.96 1.44
C SER A 422 -34.26 14.11 2.30
N HIS A 423 -33.66 14.36 3.47
CA HIS A 423 -34.05 15.49 4.33
C HIS A 423 -33.70 16.84 3.69
N ALA A 424 -32.53 16.96 3.05
CA ALA A 424 -32.13 18.17 2.34
C ALA A 424 -33.02 18.45 1.12
N GLU A 425 -33.42 17.42 0.37
CA GLU A 425 -34.41 17.54 -0.70
C GLU A 425 -35.77 17.93 -0.15
N ALA A 426 -36.24 17.32 0.93
CA ALA A 426 -37.51 17.70 1.57
C ALA A 426 -37.52 19.19 1.97
N PHE A 427 -36.40 19.69 2.52
CA PHE A 427 -36.22 21.10 2.84
C PHE A 427 -36.18 21.99 1.59
N ALA A 428 -35.49 21.56 0.53
CA ALA A 428 -35.41 22.30 -0.73
C ALA A 428 -36.80 22.56 -1.34
N HIS A 429 -37.72 21.59 -1.21
CA HIS A 429 -39.08 21.64 -1.74
C HIS A 429 -40.10 22.36 -0.84
N LEU A 430 -39.70 22.83 0.36
CA LEU A 430 -40.58 23.66 1.18
C LEU A 430 -40.82 25.01 0.49
N ASN A 431 -42.08 25.44 0.47
CA ASN A 431 -42.42 26.76 -0.02
C ASN A 431 -41.91 27.81 0.97
N PRO A 432 -41.57 29.03 0.51
CA PRO A 432 -41.20 30.12 1.41
C PRO A 432 -42.29 30.46 2.44
N ASP A 433 -43.55 30.22 2.10
CA ASP A 433 -44.70 30.45 2.99
C ASP A 433 -44.84 29.36 4.08
N ASP A 434 -44.21 28.19 3.88
CA ASP A 434 -44.20 27.08 4.85
C ASP A 434 -43.05 27.24 5.87
N ALA A 435 -42.34 28.37 5.86
CA ALA A 435 -41.13 28.62 6.66
C ALA A 435 -41.36 28.63 8.17
N GLU A 436 -42.61 28.87 8.60
CA GLU A 436 -43.04 28.85 10.00
C GLU A 436 -43.85 27.61 10.38
N ASP A 437 -44.06 26.69 9.43
CA ASP A 437 -44.83 25.47 9.69
C ASP A 437 -44.03 24.46 10.52
N ASP A 438 -44.74 23.74 11.39
CA ASP A 438 -44.21 22.59 12.16
C ASP A 438 -43.44 21.60 11.27
N LYS A 439 -43.87 21.47 10.01
CA LYS A 439 -43.23 20.62 9.01
C LYS A 439 -41.79 21.06 8.68
N SER A 440 -41.51 22.36 8.59
CA SER A 440 -40.14 22.86 8.35
C SER A 440 -39.23 22.54 9.53
N ILE A 441 -39.76 22.75 10.75
CA ILE A 441 -39.07 22.46 12.01
C ILE A 441 -38.72 20.97 12.08
N ASP A 442 -39.66 20.08 11.79
CA ASP A 442 -39.44 18.64 11.78
C ASP A 442 -38.37 18.22 10.77
N ILE A 443 -38.40 18.74 9.54
CA ILE A 443 -37.43 18.40 8.49
C ILE A 443 -36.02 18.84 8.90
N LEU A 444 -35.88 20.07 9.39
CA LEU A 444 -34.58 20.61 9.81
C LEU A 444 -34.05 19.92 11.08
N SER A 445 -34.94 19.58 12.01
CA SER A 445 -34.61 18.75 13.18
C SER A 445 -34.06 17.40 12.75
N GLN A 446 -34.75 16.70 11.85
CA GLN A 446 -34.28 15.41 11.29
C GLN A 446 -32.95 15.54 10.56
N LEU A 447 -32.76 16.62 9.80
CA LEU A 447 -31.52 16.90 9.10
C LEU A 447 -30.34 17.07 10.08
N LEU A 448 -30.53 17.86 11.15
CA LEU A 448 -29.51 18.06 12.18
C LEU A 448 -29.24 16.76 12.97
N CYS A 449 -30.28 16.07 13.44
CA CYS A 449 -30.14 14.80 14.16
C CYS A 449 -29.42 13.74 13.31
N THR A 450 -29.75 13.63 12.01
CA THR A 450 -29.05 12.74 11.08
C THR A 450 -27.59 13.13 10.92
N THR A 451 -27.29 14.43 10.86
CA THR A 451 -25.92 14.95 10.77
C THR A 451 -25.10 14.59 12.01
N ILE A 452 -25.68 14.70 13.20
CA ILE A 452 -25.02 14.36 14.46
C ILE A 452 -24.76 12.84 14.58
N LYS A 453 -25.65 12.00 14.03
CA LYS A 453 -25.50 10.53 14.02
C LYS A 453 -24.31 10.03 13.17
N ILE A 454 -23.71 10.90 12.34
CA ILE A 454 -22.48 10.61 11.56
C ILE A 454 -21.25 10.50 12.47
N PHE A 455 -21.31 11.11 13.65
CA PHE A 455 -20.19 11.15 14.59
C PHE A 455 -20.16 9.91 15.48
N ASP A 456 -18.96 9.40 15.71
CA ASP A 456 -18.69 8.23 16.53
C ASP A 456 -19.04 8.51 18.00
N LYS A 457 -19.42 7.48 18.73
CA LYS A 457 -19.83 7.58 20.14
C LYS A 457 -18.77 8.22 21.06
N LYS A 458 -17.49 8.16 20.66
CA LYS A 458 -16.35 8.70 21.41
C LYS A 458 -16.10 10.18 21.13
N GLU A 459 -16.67 10.71 20.06
CA GLU A 459 -16.49 12.11 19.70
C GLU A 459 -17.39 13.01 20.55
N THR A 460 -16.92 14.24 20.72
CA THR A 460 -17.68 15.32 21.33
C THR A 460 -17.90 16.41 20.30
N ILE A 461 -19.15 16.85 20.14
CA ILE A 461 -19.53 17.92 19.23
C ILE A 461 -19.97 19.13 20.04
N THR A 462 -19.40 20.30 19.75
CA THR A 462 -19.76 21.55 20.41
C THR A 462 -20.55 22.46 19.48
N LEU A 463 -21.83 22.71 19.78
CA LEU A 463 -22.69 23.65 19.06
C LEU A 463 -22.76 24.96 19.85
N ILE A 464 -22.35 26.05 19.22
CA ILE A 464 -22.27 27.37 19.84
C ILE A 464 -23.23 28.31 19.13
N ILE A 465 -24.26 28.74 19.84
CA ILE A 465 -25.34 29.57 19.32
C ILE A 465 -25.30 30.89 20.06
N ASP A 466 -24.94 31.96 19.37
CA ASP A 466 -24.84 33.29 19.98
C ASP A 466 -26.00 34.17 19.52
N ARG A 467 -26.48 35.01 20.44
CA ARG A 467 -27.54 35.99 20.25
C ARG A 467 -28.90 35.42 19.85
N LEU A 468 -29.30 34.27 20.41
CA LEU A 468 -30.62 33.70 20.10
C LEU A 468 -31.78 34.69 20.32
N ASP A 469 -31.63 35.66 21.22
CA ASP A 469 -32.55 36.79 21.40
C ASP A 469 -32.83 37.58 20.11
N ALA A 470 -31.89 37.63 19.17
CA ALA A 470 -32.04 38.30 17.88
C ALA A 470 -32.86 37.49 16.85
N CYS A 471 -33.16 36.22 17.12
CA CYS A 471 -34.10 35.41 16.36
C CYS A 471 -35.54 35.94 16.52
N GLU A 472 -36.44 35.50 15.65
CA GLU A 472 -37.87 35.84 15.72
C GLU A 472 -38.54 35.18 16.93
N ASP A 473 -39.45 35.91 17.58
CA ASP A 473 -40.02 35.49 18.88
C ASP A 473 -40.75 34.14 18.81
N THR A 474 -41.42 33.83 17.70
CA THR A 474 -42.10 32.55 17.47
C THR A 474 -41.12 31.39 17.30
N GLN A 475 -39.90 31.64 16.80
CA GLN A 475 -38.93 30.60 16.45
C GLN A 475 -37.91 30.30 17.55
N LYS A 476 -37.73 31.18 18.53
CA LYS A 476 -36.74 31.00 19.63
C LYS A 476 -36.94 29.70 20.39
N ASN A 477 -38.17 29.41 20.79
CA ASN A 477 -38.49 28.22 21.58
C ASN A 477 -38.36 26.95 20.73
N GLU A 478 -38.80 27.00 19.47
CA GLU A 478 -38.65 25.87 18.55
C GLU A 478 -37.18 25.56 18.28
N PHE A 479 -36.34 26.58 18.10
CA PHE A 479 -34.89 26.38 17.98
C PHE A 479 -34.31 25.68 19.22
N LEU A 480 -34.67 26.11 20.44
CA LEU A 480 -34.22 25.46 21.67
C LEU A 480 -34.73 24.03 21.80
N ARG A 481 -35.97 23.74 21.38
CA ARG A 481 -36.52 22.38 21.34
C ARG A 481 -35.71 21.49 20.40
N VAL A 482 -35.39 21.96 19.20
CA VAL A 482 -34.57 21.21 18.23
C VAL A 482 -33.17 20.95 18.77
N MET A 483 -32.53 21.93 19.42
CA MET A 483 -31.24 21.72 20.09
C MET A 483 -31.35 20.66 21.20
N ALA A 484 -32.40 20.72 22.02
CA ALA A 484 -32.64 19.74 23.08
C ALA A 484 -32.89 18.33 22.54
N MET A 485 -33.69 18.19 21.47
CA MET A 485 -33.91 16.93 20.77
C MET A 485 -32.61 16.37 20.20
N THR A 486 -31.80 17.24 19.58
CA THR A 486 -30.50 16.88 19.03
C THR A 486 -29.55 16.34 20.10
N VAL A 487 -29.50 17.00 21.27
CA VAL A 487 -28.71 16.55 22.44
C VAL A 487 -29.16 15.19 22.95
N ASN A 488 -30.48 14.94 22.97
CA ASN A 488 -31.08 13.72 23.49
C ASN A 488 -30.97 12.52 22.52
N GLU A 489 -31.06 12.77 21.20
CA GLU A 489 -30.99 11.71 20.18
C GLU A 489 -29.57 11.33 19.74
N ALA A 490 -28.57 12.12 20.14
CA ALA A 490 -27.20 11.91 19.71
C ALA A 490 -26.63 10.58 20.23
N SER A 491 -25.92 9.86 19.36
CA SER A 491 -25.12 8.69 19.75
C SER A 491 -23.76 9.08 20.33
N CYS A 492 -23.29 10.29 20.04
CA CYS A 492 -22.05 10.90 20.52
C CYS A 492 -22.35 11.92 21.62
N THR A 493 -21.29 12.50 22.21
CA THR A 493 -21.47 13.55 23.23
C THR A 493 -21.73 14.87 22.53
N VAL A 494 -22.87 15.51 22.79
CA VAL A 494 -23.21 16.82 22.22
C VAL A 494 -23.27 17.88 23.32
N LYS A 495 -22.50 18.95 23.12
CA LYS A 495 -22.40 20.10 24.01
C LYS A 495 -23.03 21.30 23.30
N VAL A 496 -24.14 21.81 23.82
CA VAL A 496 -24.77 23.01 23.27
C VAL A 496 -24.54 24.17 24.21
N LEU A 497 -23.98 25.27 23.69
CA LEU A 497 -23.91 26.57 24.35
C LEU A 497 -24.84 27.53 23.62
N VAL A 498 -25.79 28.10 24.34
CA VAL A 498 -26.64 29.19 23.84
C VAL A 498 -26.36 30.44 24.65
N VAL A 499 -25.96 31.52 23.97
CA VAL A 499 -25.85 32.86 24.55
C VAL A 499 -27.01 33.71 24.07
N THR A 500 -27.65 34.40 24.99
CA THR A 500 -28.82 35.24 24.72
C THR A 500 -28.78 36.50 25.57
N GLN A 501 -29.28 37.61 25.04
CA GLN A 501 -29.50 38.83 25.81
C GLN A 501 -30.85 38.77 26.51
N TRP A 502 -30.92 39.27 27.75
CA TRP A 502 -32.17 39.38 28.49
C TRP A 502 -33.18 40.25 27.75
N MET A 503 -34.40 39.74 27.67
CA MET A 503 -35.56 40.42 27.11
C MET A 503 -36.68 40.39 28.14
N ASN A 504 -37.41 41.49 28.26
CA ASN A 504 -38.51 41.57 29.23
C ASN A 504 -39.63 40.56 28.94
N ASP A 505 -39.80 40.18 27.68
CA ASP A 505 -40.99 39.45 27.19
C ASP A 505 -40.70 37.99 26.82
N TRP A 506 -39.46 37.50 26.99
CA TRP A 506 -39.11 36.13 26.63
C TRP A 506 -38.12 35.51 27.63
N ARG A 507 -38.39 34.24 27.99
CA ARG A 507 -37.48 33.38 28.74
C ARG A 507 -37.54 31.95 28.22
N PRO A 508 -36.43 31.19 28.25
CA PRO A 508 -36.45 29.76 27.95
C PRO A 508 -37.43 29.00 28.84
N ASN A 509 -38.26 28.16 28.24
CA ASN A 509 -39.18 27.29 28.98
C ASN A 509 -38.42 26.09 29.57
N GLU A 510 -37.84 26.28 30.76
CA GLU A 510 -37.00 25.27 31.42
C GLU A 510 -37.71 23.92 31.61
N ARG A 511 -39.00 23.94 31.99
CA ARG A 511 -39.77 22.72 32.25
C ARG A 511 -39.92 21.87 30.99
N GLU A 512 -40.15 22.52 29.87
CA GLU A 512 -40.26 21.88 28.57
C GLU A 512 -38.92 21.32 28.09
N LEU A 513 -37.85 22.12 28.17
CA LEU A 513 -36.51 21.66 27.78
C LEU A 513 -36.06 20.47 28.63
N LYS A 514 -36.31 20.47 29.94
CA LYS A 514 -36.08 19.31 30.82
C LYS A 514 -36.99 18.11 30.52
N GLY A 515 -38.13 18.33 29.88
CA GLY A 515 -39.01 17.25 29.45
C GLY A 515 -38.50 16.55 28.19
N ILE A 516 -37.83 17.29 27.31
CA ILE A 516 -37.20 16.78 26.08
C ILE A 516 -35.85 16.14 26.40
N LEU A 517 -35.06 16.80 27.25
CA LEU A 517 -33.77 16.32 27.73
C LEU A 517 -34.01 15.14 28.69
N GLY A 518 -33.60 13.94 28.29
CA GLY A 518 -33.71 12.74 29.13
C GLY A 518 -32.91 12.84 30.43
N ALA A 519 -33.12 11.89 31.35
CA ALA A 519 -32.51 11.88 32.68
C ALA A 519 -30.96 11.89 32.68
N ASP A 520 -30.34 11.41 31.59
CA ASP A 520 -28.89 11.34 31.42
C ASP A 520 -28.28 12.60 30.81
N THR A 521 -29.10 13.60 30.45
CA THR A 521 -28.66 14.86 29.86
C THR A 521 -28.86 16.01 30.83
N SER A 522 -27.89 16.91 30.90
CA SER A 522 -27.92 18.05 31.83
C SER A 522 -28.34 19.34 31.11
N LEU A 523 -29.23 20.10 31.77
CA LEU A 523 -29.61 21.45 31.39
C LEU A 523 -29.12 22.43 32.45
N HIS A 524 -28.36 23.42 32.02
CA HIS A 524 -27.86 24.51 32.85
C HIS A 524 -28.41 25.83 32.32
N LEU A 525 -29.04 26.64 33.19
CA LEU A 525 -29.50 27.98 32.86
C LEU A 525 -28.88 28.94 33.85
N GLU A 526 -28.14 29.92 33.35
CA GLU A 526 -27.50 30.95 34.16
C GLU A 526 -27.87 32.32 33.63
N THR A 527 -28.19 33.23 34.53
CA THR A 527 -28.43 34.64 34.20
C THR A 527 -27.36 35.48 34.87
N LYS A 528 -26.73 36.38 34.12
CA LYS A 528 -25.64 37.23 34.61
C LYS A 528 -25.88 38.68 34.21
N GLU A 529 -25.82 39.56 35.20
CA GLU A 529 -25.92 41.01 34.99
C GLU A 529 -24.53 41.61 34.79
N GLN A 530 -24.42 42.56 33.87
CA GLN A 530 -23.15 43.24 33.58
C GLN A 530 -22.81 44.22 34.71
N GLY A 531 -21.76 43.91 35.45
CA GLY A 531 -21.25 44.77 36.52
C GLY A 531 -20.54 46.02 36.00
N LEU A 532 -20.40 46.98 36.91
CA LEU A 532 -19.45 48.08 36.77
C LEU A 532 -18.11 47.63 37.35
N LEU A 533 -17.03 47.92 36.65
CA LEU A 533 -15.69 47.75 37.21
C LEU A 533 -15.48 48.88 38.22
N ALA A 534 -15.39 48.52 39.51
CA ALA A 534 -15.07 49.48 40.55
C ALA A 534 -13.64 49.99 40.34
N TYR A 535 -13.49 51.30 40.16
CA TYR A 535 -12.20 51.99 40.18
C TYR A 535 -11.68 52.14 41.60
#